data_AF-F0SRM5-F1
#
_entry.id   AF-F0SRM5-F1
#
_cell.length_a   1.000
_cell.length_b   1.000
_cell.length_c   1.000
_cell.angle_alpha   90.00
_cell.angle_beta   90.00
_cell.angle_gamma   90.00
#
_symmetry.space_group_name_H-M   'P 1'
#
loop_
_entity.id
_entity.type
_entity.pdbx_description
1 polymer ?
#
loop_
_entity_poly.entity_id
_entity_poly.type
_entity_poly.pdbx_seq_one_letter_code
_entity_poly.pdbx_strand_id
1 'polypeptide(L)'
;MNPDDPAGMGPRIIAGAFGLAFGGIGLSVLIGMWVAPFGAFHSPPLFFRVFASFIAIPFVAVGFGSLYGAVTGMPLNGMREKFRHTSTIHPGSHTRQRGPMQTECPKCAAPIGDAEISPSGDVKCVHCNSWFNVHHASLG
;
A
#
# COMPACT_ATOMS: atom_id res chain seq x y z
N MET A 1 3.04 27.76 8.16
CA MET A 1 3.31 27.13 6.87
C MET A 1 4.46 27.88 6.23
N ASN A 2 5.60 27.23 6.03
CA ASN A 2 6.77 27.82 5.37
C ASN A 2 6.71 27.47 3.87
N PRO A 3 6.88 28.43 2.94
CA PRO A 3 6.74 28.19 1.51
C PRO A 3 7.92 27.48 0.82
N ASP A 4 9.01 27.17 1.55
CA ASP A 4 10.29 26.73 0.96
C ASP A 4 10.69 25.27 1.22
N ASP A 5 9.77 24.38 1.63
CA ASP A 5 10.08 22.94 1.75
C ASP A 5 9.87 22.21 0.40
N PRO A 6 10.94 21.82 -0.34
CA PRO A 6 10.82 20.99 -1.55
C PRO A 6 10.30 19.57 -1.26
N ALA A 7 10.17 19.20 0.02
CA ALA A 7 9.73 17.88 0.48
C ALA A 7 8.26 17.54 0.13
N GLY A 8 7.42 18.53 -0.21
CA GLY A 8 6.01 18.31 -0.54
C GLY A 8 5.71 18.03 -2.02
N MET A 9 6.63 18.36 -2.93
CA MET A 9 6.37 18.35 -4.38
C MET A 9 6.77 17.02 -5.03
N GLY A 10 7.89 16.42 -4.59
CA GLY A 10 8.40 15.15 -5.12
C GLY A 10 7.39 13.99 -5.09
N PRO A 11 6.73 13.71 -3.95
CA PRO A 11 5.75 12.61 -3.86
C PRO A 11 4.54 12.80 -4.78
N ARG A 12 4.10 14.05 -5.02
CA ARG A 12 2.97 14.36 -5.89
C ARG A 12 3.31 14.20 -7.37
N ILE A 13 4.52 14.58 -7.76
CA ILE A 13 5.03 14.38 -9.13
C ILE A 13 5.15 12.89 -9.44
N ILE A 14 5.72 12.11 -8.52
CA ILE A 14 5.88 10.66 -8.69
C ILE A 14 4.50 9.98 -8.75
N ALA A 15 3.59 10.32 -7.82
CA ALA A 15 2.23 9.78 -7.83
C ALA A 15 1.45 10.18 -9.10
N GLY A 16 1.63 11.40 -9.60
CA GLY A 16 1.05 11.87 -10.85
C GLY A 16 1.59 11.12 -12.07
N ALA A 17 2.91 10.92 -12.15
CA ALA A 17 3.55 10.18 -13.24
C ALA A 17 3.11 8.72 -13.28
N PHE A 18 3.08 8.06 -12.11
CA PHE A 18 2.55 6.70 -11.97
C PHE A 18 1.06 6.65 -12.35
N GLY A 19 0.26 7.59 -11.84
CA GLY A 19 -1.18 7.64 -12.15
C GLY A 19 -1.46 7.83 -13.64
N LEU A 20 -0.70 8.69 -14.31
CA LEU A 20 -0.81 8.95 -15.74
C LEU A 20 -0.41 7.72 -16.57
N ALA A 21 0.68 7.04 -16.21
CA ALA A 21 1.13 5.85 -16.92
C ALA A 21 0.11 4.71 -16.82
N PHE A 22 -0.31 4.35 -15.60
CA PHE A 22 -1.26 3.27 -15.38
C PHE A 22 -2.66 3.60 -15.87
N GLY A 23 -3.14 4.82 -15.63
CA GLY A 23 -4.43 5.30 -16.13
C GLY A 23 -4.45 5.38 -17.66
N GLY A 24 -3.37 5.85 -18.28
CA GLY A 24 -3.22 5.92 -19.73
C GLY A 24 -3.24 4.55 -20.40
N ILE A 25 -2.56 3.55 -19.80
CA ILE A 25 -2.60 2.16 -20.29
C ILE A 25 -4.02 1.59 -20.17
N GLY A 26 -4.68 1.75 -19.02
CA GLY A 26 -6.05 1.27 -18.85
C GLY A 26 -7.03 1.93 -19.83
N LEU A 27 -6.92 3.25 -20.01
CA LEU A 27 -7.78 4.03 -20.89
C LEU A 27 -7.56 3.67 -22.38
N SER A 28 -6.31 3.51 -22.81
CA SER A 28 -5.99 3.13 -24.19
C SER A 28 -6.49 1.72 -24.53
N VAL A 29 -6.41 0.76 -23.59
CA VAL A 29 -7.01 -0.56 -23.76
C VAL A 29 -8.54 -0.48 -23.87
N LEU A 30 -9.19 0.30 -23.00
CA LEU A 30 -10.64 0.52 -23.04
C LEU A 30 -11.08 1.14 -24.38
N ILE A 31 -10.45 2.24 -24.79
CA ILE A 31 -10.79 2.92 -26.04
C ILE A 31 -10.51 2.02 -27.24
N GLY A 32 -9.32 1.42 -27.33
CA GLY A 32 -8.93 0.57 -28.46
C GLY A 32 -9.87 -0.63 -28.65
N MET A 33 -10.38 -1.20 -27.57
CA MET A 33 -11.26 -2.37 -27.62
C MET A 33 -12.72 -2.03 -27.99
N TRP A 34 -13.16 -0.81 -27.67
CA TRP A 34 -14.53 -0.34 -27.91
C TRP A 34 -14.68 0.51 -29.18
N VAL A 35 -13.60 1.08 -29.71
CA VAL A 35 -13.59 1.77 -31.02
C VAL A 35 -13.63 0.78 -32.19
N ALA A 36 -13.21 -0.47 -31.97
CA ALA A 36 -13.26 -1.49 -33.02
C ALA A 36 -14.71 -1.86 -33.39
N PRO A 37 -15.10 -1.82 -34.69
CA PRO A 37 -16.46 -2.07 -35.13
C PRO A 37 -16.94 -3.47 -34.76
N PHE A 38 -18.21 -3.57 -34.40
CA PHE A 38 -18.87 -4.84 -34.09
C PHE A 38 -19.12 -5.61 -35.40
N GLY A 39 -18.62 -6.84 -35.52
CA GLY A 39 -18.97 -7.74 -36.62
C GLY A 39 -18.03 -7.77 -37.83
N ALA A 40 -16.83 -7.19 -37.76
CA ALA A 40 -15.80 -7.41 -38.78
C ALA A 40 -15.11 -8.79 -38.61
N PHE A 41 -14.64 -9.40 -39.69
CA PHE A 41 -13.95 -10.71 -39.70
C PHE A 41 -12.67 -10.79 -38.85
N HIS A 42 -12.19 -9.66 -38.32
CA HIS A 42 -11.05 -9.53 -37.38
C HIS A 42 -11.43 -8.84 -36.06
N SER A 43 -12.73 -8.72 -35.77
CA SER A 43 -13.19 -8.06 -34.55
C SER A 43 -12.91 -8.94 -33.31
N PRO A 44 -12.34 -8.38 -32.23
CA PRO A 44 -12.10 -9.13 -31.00
C PRO A 44 -13.42 -9.73 -30.48
N PRO A 45 -13.44 -11.02 -30.08
CA PRO A 45 -14.63 -11.65 -29.51
C PRO A 45 -15.17 -10.82 -28.36
N LEU A 46 -16.50 -10.73 -28.23
CA LEU A 46 -17.15 -9.96 -27.15
C LEU A 46 -16.61 -10.34 -25.76
N PHE A 47 -16.30 -11.62 -25.55
CA PHE A 47 -15.67 -12.11 -24.33
C PHE A 47 -14.34 -11.41 -24.02
N PHE A 48 -13.47 -11.23 -25.01
CA PHE A 48 -12.17 -10.57 -24.83
C PHE A 48 -12.33 -9.08 -24.51
N ARG A 49 -13.35 -8.42 -25.09
CA ARG A 49 -13.67 -7.01 -24.78
C ARG A 49 -14.13 -6.83 -23.34
N VAL A 50 -15.00 -7.72 -22.87
CA VAL A 50 -15.49 -7.72 -21.48
C VAL A 50 -14.35 -8.02 -20.51
N PHE A 51 -13.56 -9.05 -20.79
CA PHE A 51 -12.41 -9.44 -19.96
C PHE A 51 -11.37 -8.31 -19.87
N ALA A 52 -10.97 -7.72 -21.00
CA ALA A 52 -10.04 -6.59 -21.03
C ALA A 52 -10.60 -5.37 -20.27
N SER A 53 -11.92 -5.13 -20.32
CA SER A 53 -12.57 -4.05 -19.58
C SER A 53 -12.47 -4.27 -18.06
N PHE A 54 -12.67 -5.49 -17.57
CA PHE A 54 -12.49 -5.82 -16.15
C PHE A 54 -11.06 -5.56 -15.65
N ILE A 55 -10.06 -5.80 -16.48
CA ILE A 55 -8.66 -5.52 -16.14
C ILE A 55 -8.36 -4.01 -16.24
N ALA A 56 -8.91 -3.31 -17.24
CA ALA A 56 -8.66 -1.88 -17.47
C ALA A 56 -9.29 -0.97 -16.40
N ILE A 57 -10.47 -1.32 -15.87
CA ILE A 57 -11.19 -0.54 -14.85
C ILE A 57 -10.33 -0.22 -13.61
N PRO A 58 -9.68 -1.19 -12.93
CA PRO A 58 -8.84 -0.88 -11.78
C PRO A 58 -7.63 -0.01 -12.14
N PHE A 59 -7.03 -0.17 -13.32
CA PHE A 59 -5.93 0.71 -13.77
C PHE A 59 -6.39 2.15 -13.99
N VAL A 60 -7.57 2.34 -14.58
CA VAL A 60 -8.18 3.68 -14.73
C VAL A 60 -8.56 4.26 -13.36
N ALA A 61 -9.13 3.45 -12.45
CA ALA A 61 -9.52 3.91 -11.12
C ALA A 61 -8.31 4.31 -10.26
N VAL A 62 -7.25 3.51 -10.27
CA VAL A 62 -5.98 3.82 -9.57
C VAL A 62 -5.30 5.02 -10.22
N GLY A 63 -5.22 5.03 -11.56
CA GLY A 63 -4.59 6.12 -12.30
C GLY A 63 -5.28 7.47 -12.06
N PHE A 64 -6.61 7.49 -12.16
CA PHE A 64 -7.42 8.68 -11.92
C PHE A 64 -7.39 9.09 -10.44
N GLY A 65 -7.46 8.13 -9.50
CA GLY A 65 -7.35 8.41 -8.07
C GLY A 65 -5.99 9.03 -7.68
N SER A 66 -4.89 8.49 -8.22
CA SER A 66 -3.55 9.04 -8.02
C SER A 66 -3.38 10.42 -8.63
N LEU A 67 -3.89 10.64 -9.86
CA LEU A 67 -3.83 11.94 -10.52
C LEU A 67 -4.70 12.98 -9.80
N TYR A 68 -5.92 12.61 -9.41
CA TYR A 68 -6.84 13.47 -8.66
C TYR A 68 -6.26 13.85 -7.29
N GLY A 69 -5.64 12.91 -6.57
CA GLY A 69 -4.96 13.18 -5.31
C GLY A 69 -3.72 14.08 -5.46
N ALA A 70 -2.98 13.92 -6.56
CA ALA A 70 -1.84 14.79 -6.88
C ALA A 70 -2.28 16.24 -7.16
N VAL A 71 -3.41 16.43 -7.87
CA VAL A 71 -3.94 17.76 -8.24
C VAL A 71 -4.66 18.44 -7.07
N THR A 72 -5.48 17.72 -6.31
CA THR A 72 -6.27 18.29 -5.21
C THR A 72 -5.49 18.43 -3.90
N GLY A 73 -4.31 17.81 -3.80
CA GLY A 73 -3.47 17.86 -2.60
C GLY A 73 -4.08 17.20 -1.37
N MET A 74 -5.22 16.51 -1.51
CA MET A 74 -5.86 15.78 -0.42
C MET A 74 -4.95 14.63 0.03
N PRO A 75 -4.64 14.53 1.34
CA PRO A 75 -3.78 13.47 1.83
C PRO A 75 -4.47 12.12 1.61
N LEU A 76 -3.91 11.30 0.72
CA LEU A 76 -4.28 9.90 0.46
C LEU A 76 -4.05 8.97 1.68
N ASN A 77 -3.85 9.53 2.88
CA ASN A 77 -3.63 8.79 4.12
C ASN A 77 -4.85 7.93 4.48
N GLY A 78 -6.08 8.36 4.14
CA GLY A 78 -7.30 7.60 4.47
C GLY A 78 -7.54 6.34 3.63
N MET A 79 -6.97 6.23 2.43
CA MET A 79 -7.13 5.04 1.57
C MET A 79 -6.02 4.01 1.81
N ARG A 80 -4.83 4.48 2.24
CA ARG A 80 -3.70 3.64 2.65
C ARG A 80 -3.98 2.89 3.96
N GLU A 81 -4.77 3.49 4.87
CA GLU A 81 -5.32 2.78 6.04
C GLU A 81 -6.35 1.71 5.64
N LYS A 82 -7.27 2.00 4.70
CA LYS A 82 -8.30 1.02 4.29
C LYS A 82 -7.75 -0.20 3.55
N PHE A 83 -6.71 -0.06 2.73
CA PHE A 83 -6.04 -1.23 2.12
C PHE A 83 -5.16 -2.02 3.10
N ARG A 84 -4.71 -1.39 4.19
CA ARG A 84 -4.01 -2.09 5.28
C ARG A 84 -4.97 -2.90 6.16
N HIS A 85 -6.26 -2.57 6.14
CA HIS A 85 -7.31 -3.28 6.89
C HIS A 85 -7.97 -4.46 6.16
N THR A 86 -7.80 -4.61 4.85
CA THR A 86 -8.40 -5.75 4.10
C THR A 86 -7.57 -7.04 4.17
N SER A 87 -6.34 -7.00 4.69
CA SER A 87 -5.50 -8.20 4.89
C SER A 87 -5.64 -8.85 6.28
N THR A 88 -6.64 -8.48 7.07
CA THR A 88 -6.85 -9.05 8.42
C THR A 88 -8.23 -9.69 8.57
N ILE A 89 -8.37 -10.90 8.04
CA ILE A 89 -9.32 -11.88 8.57
C ILE A 89 -8.72 -12.40 9.90
N HIS A 90 -9.09 -11.71 11.00
CA HIS A 90 -9.38 -12.08 12.40
C HIS A 90 -8.85 -13.40 13.04
N PRO A 91 -8.83 -13.56 14.40
CA PRO A 91 -9.36 -12.67 15.47
C PRO A 91 -8.42 -12.47 16.69
N GLY A 92 -8.72 -11.50 17.57
CA GLY A 92 -8.31 -11.60 18.98
C GLY A 92 -7.83 -10.33 19.67
N SER A 93 -8.78 -9.66 20.33
CA SER A 93 -8.67 -9.27 21.75
C SER A 93 -7.75 -8.11 22.20
N HIS A 94 -8.41 -7.16 22.86
CA HIS A 94 -7.94 -6.27 23.94
C HIS A 94 -6.88 -5.18 23.68
N THR A 95 -7.43 -3.95 23.64
CA THR A 95 -6.90 -2.72 24.23
C THR A 95 -5.69 -2.87 25.17
N ARG A 96 -4.54 -2.29 24.81
CA ARG A 96 -3.67 -1.58 25.76
C ARG A 96 -2.72 -0.62 25.03
N GLN A 97 -2.97 0.67 25.20
CA GLN A 97 -1.95 1.71 25.04
C GLN A 97 -0.77 1.35 25.95
N ARG A 98 0.42 1.15 25.38
CA ARG A 98 1.72 1.21 26.07
C ARG A 98 2.71 1.85 25.10
N GLY A 99 3.64 2.63 25.66
CA GLY A 99 4.60 3.49 24.95
C GLY A 99 5.50 2.75 23.95
N PRO A 100 6.56 3.41 23.43
CA PRO A 100 7.33 2.93 22.27
C PRO A 100 8.10 1.65 22.61
N MET A 101 7.42 0.51 22.61
CA MET A 101 8.03 -0.81 22.60
C MET A 101 8.49 -1.03 21.16
N GLN A 102 9.78 -1.29 21.01
CA GLN A 102 10.34 -1.67 19.73
C GLN A 102 9.57 -2.85 19.19
N THR A 103 9.09 -2.73 17.96
CA THR A 103 8.28 -3.74 17.29
C THR A 103 9.13 -4.81 16.61
N GLU A 104 10.46 -4.69 16.64
CA GLU A 104 11.40 -5.51 15.85
C GLU A 104 12.57 -6.00 16.71
N CYS A 105 13.02 -7.23 16.47
CA CYS A 105 14.14 -7.84 17.18
C CYS A 105 15.49 -7.26 16.69
N PRO A 106 16.40 -6.80 17.57
CA PRO A 106 17.68 -6.21 17.15
C PRO A 106 18.65 -7.20 16.50
N LYS A 107 18.45 -8.51 16.65
CA LYS A 107 19.32 -9.53 16.07
C LYS A 107 18.88 -10.05 14.71
N CYS A 108 17.58 -10.03 14.43
CA CYS A 108 17.04 -10.65 13.21
C CYS A 108 16.00 -9.78 12.47
N ALA A 109 15.70 -8.59 12.98
CA ALA A 109 14.69 -7.66 12.45
C ALA A 109 13.27 -8.24 12.34
N ALA A 110 13.01 -9.41 12.95
CA ALA A 110 11.69 -10.02 12.91
C ALA A 110 10.73 -9.27 13.87
N PRO A 111 9.43 -9.18 13.55
CA PRO A 111 8.46 -8.49 14.38
C PRO A 111 8.31 -9.18 15.74
N ILE A 112 8.27 -8.40 16.82
CA ILE A 112 8.09 -8.88 18.19
C ILE A 112 6.57 -9.01 18.42
N GLY A 113 6.05 -10.23 18.27
CA GLY A 113 4.67 -10.58 18.61
C GLY A 113 4.51 -10.92 20.09
N ASP A 114 3.77 -11.99 20.40
CA ASP A 114 3.63 -12.55 21.75
C ASP A 114 4.97 -13.11 22.23
N ALA A 115 5.79 -12.25 22.84
CA ALA A 115 7.12 -12.61 23.29
C ALA A 115 7.12 -13.00 24.77
N GLU A 116 7.85 -14.08 25.10
CA GLU A 116 8.07 -14.50 26.48
C GLU A 116 8.93 -13.46 27.21
N ILE A 117 8.45 -13.01 28.37
CA ILE A 117 9.14 -12.02 29.21
C ILE A 117 9.75 -12.75 30.40
N SER A 118 11.07 -12.62 30.56
CA SER A 118 11.81 -13.13 31.71
C SER A 118 11.42 -12.37 32.99
N PRO A 119 11.47 -13.00 34.18
CA PRO A 119 11.36 -12.29 35.46
C PRO A 119 12.38 -11.14 35.60
N SER A 120 13.50 -11.21 34.87
CA SER A 120 14.52 -10.14 34.78
C SER A 120 14.14 -8.95 33.89
N GLY A 121 13.04 -9.04 33.14
CA GLY A 121 12.59 -7.99 32.20
C GLY A 121 13.13 -8.12 30.77
N ASP A 122 13.88 -9.17 30.45
CA ASP A 122 14.33 -9.44 29.09
C ASP A 122 13.25 -10.13 28.25
N VAL A 123 13.25 -9.86 26.94
CA VAL A 123 12.27 -10.40 26.00
C VAL A 123 12.94 -11.39 25.06
N LYS A 124 12.31 -12.55 24.84
CA LYS A 124 12.79 -13.57 23.89
C LYS A 124 12.14 -13.39 22.53
N CYS A 125 12.96 -13.31 21.47
CA CYS A 125 12.45 -13.35 20.10
C CYS A 125 11.99 -14.77 19.72
N VAL A 126 10.76 -14.93 19.25
CA VAL A 126 10.22 -16.22 18.77
C VAL A 126 10.89 -16.70 17.48
N HIS A 127 11.45 -15.80 16.67
CA HIS A 127 12.03 -16.13 15.37
C HIS A 127 13.48 -16.63 15.45
N CYS A 128 14.32 -15.98 16.24
CA CYS A 128 15.74 -16.35 16.38
C CYS A 128 16.11 -16.90 17.76
N ASN A 129 15.13 -17.02 18.67
CA ASN A 129 15.31 -17.49 20.05
C ASN A 129 16.31 -16.69 20.90
N SER A 130 16.68 -15.48 20.47
CA SER A 130 17.59 -14.63 21.23
C SER A 130 16.86 -13.79 22.26
N TRP A 131 17.43 -13.70 23.47
CA TRP A 131 17.02 -12.76 24.51
C TRP A 131 17.65 -11.39 24.28
N PHE A 132 16.88 -10.33 24.48
CA PHE A 132 17.35 -8.94 24.40
C PHE A 132 16.56 -8.04 25.35
N ASN A 133 17.18 -6.92 25.72
CA ASN A 133 16.58 -5.96 26.65
C ASN A 133 15.91 -4.81 25.88
N VAL A 134 14.64 -4.55 26.18
CA VAL A 134 13.84 -3.53 25.49
C VAL A 134 14.35 -2.11 25.76
N HIS A 135 15.08 -1.88 26.86
CA HIS A 135 15.58 -0.57 27.25
C HIS A 135 16.87 -0.15 26.55
N HIS A 136 17.66 -1.09 26.01
CA HIS A 136 18.98 -0.80 25.45
C HIS A 136 19.05 -0.82 23.92
N ALA A 137 17.99 -1.24 23.24
CA ALA A 137 18.01 -1.40 21.80
C ALA A 137 17.74 -0.09 21.02
N SER A 138 17.62 1.07 21.69
CA SER A 138 17.28 2.36 21.06
C SER A 138 18.49 3.19 20.58
N LEU A 139 19.68 2.59 20.49
CA LEU A 139 20.89 3.24 19.97
C LEU A 139 21.44 2.41 18.81
N GLY A 140 20.85 2.60 17.64
CA GLY A 140 21.29 2.04 16.36
C GLY A 140 20.60 2.75 15.22
#